data_AF-S7VYP0-F1
#
_entry.id   AF-S7VYP0-F1
#
_cell.length_a   1.000
_cell.length_b   1.000
_cell.length_c   1.000
_cell.angle_alpha   90.00
_cell.angle_beta   90.00
_cell.angle_gamma   90.00
#
_symmetry.space_group_name_H-M   'P 1'
#
loop_
_entity.id
_entity.type
_entity.pdbx_description
1 polymer ?
#
loop_
_entity_poly.entity_id
_entity_poly.type
_entity_poly.pdbx_seq_one_letter_code
_entity_poly.pdbx_strand_id
1 'polypeptide(L)'
;MKKITLAIAMLALGAQAQTFPSPYCEIAEPVNPFGVEEISTVSFAGISITNTESSSILIDRTATIVNLAPDETYSIVITGNTYGAYDSNIVAFIDWNQNDILDDAGEVYELGLLSDTNGTDGVSVTLDITVPTDAVLGETRIRITKTYTDQGTDINPPSTAIVDPCGIVFNAFGVERQESFGQALDFTLNLATLSVDEFELNALAVYPNPAQDVLNIDYKSELTGVKIYNLLGQEVLNRTAATSQMKLDISGLTSGVYIVKLSAEEGEHSFRVVKE
;
A
#
# COMPACT_ATOMS: atom_id res chain seq x y z
N MET A 1 -20.85 26.16 58.14
CA MET A 1 -19.70 26.07 57.22
C MET A 1 -19.74 24.70 56.53
N LYS A 2 -20.43 24.61 55.38
CA LYS A 2 -20.52 23.36 54.60
C LYS A 2 -19.28 23.28 53.71
N LYS A 3 -18.46 22.24 53.90
CA LYS A 3 -17.30 21.94 53.05
C LYS A 3 -17.80 21.45 51.69
N ILE A 4 -17.52 22.19 50.63
CA ILE A 4 -17.78 21.78 49.25
C ILE A 4 -16.51 21.05 48.78
N THR A 5 -16.61 19.74 48.63
CA THR A 5 -15.56 18.92 48.03
C THR A 5 -15.65 19.06 46.52
N LEU A 6 -14.65 19.70 45.91
CA LEU A 6 -14.54 19.87 44.46
C LEU A 6 -13.94 18.58 43.87
N ALA A 7 -14.78 17.77 43.22
CA ALA A 7 -14.31 16.63 42.43
C ALA A 7 -13.79 17.14 41.09
N ILE A 8 -12.47 17.06 40.89
CA ILE A 8 -11.83 17.31 39.60
C ILE A 8 -12.10 16.07 38.75
N ALA A 9 -13.03 16.18 37.81
CA ALA A 9 -13.20 15.20 36.75
C ALA A 9 -12.02 15.35 35.78
N MET A 10 -11.07 14.40 35.83
CA MET A 10 -10.16 14.19 34.70
C MET A 10 -11.00 13.67 33.54
N LEU A 11 -11.31 14.54 32.57
CA LEU A 11 -11.68 14.10 31.24
C LEU A 11 -10.45 13.41 30.65
N ALA A 12 -10.46 12.08 30.65
CA ALA A 12 -9.65 11.33 29.72
C ALA A 12 -10.19 11.66 28.32
N LEU A 13 -9.48 12.51 27.58
CA LEU A 13 -9.61 12.54 26.13
C LEU A 13 -9.10 11.19 25.65
N GLY A 14 -10.01 10.24 25.48
CA GLY A 14 -9.74 9.11 24.59
C GLY A 14 -9.53 9.71 23.21
N ALA A 15 -8.34 9.53 22.65
CA ALA A 15 -8.15 9.66 21.22
C ALA A 15 -9.14 8.68 20.57
N GLN A 16 -10.23 9.20 20.03
CA GLN A 16 -11.02 8.42 19.09
C GLN A 16 -10.09 8.23 17.89
N ALA A 17 -9.72 6.98 17.61
CA ALA A 17 -9.16 6.63 16.31
C ALA A 17 -10.14 7.18 15.26
N GLN A 18 -9.68 8.16 14.49
CA GLN A 18 -10.45 8.77 13.43
C GLN A 18 -10.83 7.65 12.46
N THR A 19 -12.13 7.45 12.26
CA THR A 19 -12.61 6.40 11.37
C THR A 19 -12.34 6.85 9.95
N PHE A 20 -11.30 6.31 9.33
CA PHE A 20 -11.16 6.39 7.89
C PHE A 20 -12.40 5.75 7.23
N PRO A 21 -13.02 6.38 6.21
CA PRO A 21 -12.74 7.73 5.72
C PRO A 21 -13.63 8.81 6.39
N SER A 22 -13.00 9.87 6.89
CA SER A 22 -13.62 11.20 7.04
C SER A 22 -13.77 11.83 5.65
N PRO A 23 -14.78 12.68 5.37
CA PRO A 23 -14.94 13.24 4.04
C PRO A 23 -13.84 14.28 3.75
N TYR A 24 -13.03 14.00 2.73
CA TYR A 24 -12.18 14.99 2.08
C TYR A 24 -13.03 16.05 1.38
N CYS A 25 -12.40 17.11 0.87
CA CYS A 25 -13.12 18.10 0.09
C CYS A 25 -13.86 17.48 -1.10
N GLU A 26 -15.11 17.89 -1.28
CA GLU A 26 -15.94 17.52 -2.44
C GLU A 26 -15.51 18.31 -3.68
N ILE A 27 -15.78 17.77 -4.86
CA ILE A 27 -15.62 18.48 -6.13
C ILE A 27 -17.02 18.83 -6.64
N ALA A 28 -17.26 20.11 -6.91
CA ALA A 28 -18.52 20.56 -7.47
C ALA A 28 -18.73 19.98 -8.88
N GLU A 29 -19.96 19.58 -9.19
CA GLU A 29 -20.34 19.18 -10.54
C GLU A 29 -20.11 20.34 -11.52
N PRO A 30 -19.52 20.06 -12.71
CA PRO A 30 -19.19 21.12 -13.66
C PRO A 30 -20.46 21.76 -14.22
N VAL A 31 -20.42 23.08 -14.39
CA VAL A 31 -21.49 23.84 -15.03
C VAL A 31 -21.20 23.93 -16.53
N ASN A 32 -22.22 23.69 -17.36
CA ASN A 32 -22.14 23.84 -18.82
C ASN A 32 -21.54 25.21 -19.20
N PRO A 33 -20.51 25.26 -20.08
CA PRO A 33 -20.11 24.25 -21.06
C PRO A 33 -19.07 23.22 -20.61
N PHE A 34 -18.59 23.29 -19.37
CA PHE A 34 -17.60 22.34 -18.87
C PHE A 34 -18.24 20.96 -18.66
N GLY A 35 -17.49 19.92 -18.97
CA GLY A 35 -17.96 18.54 -18.95
C GLY A 35 -16.93 17.59 -18.34
N VAL A 36 -17.40 16.40 -18.01
CA VAL A 36 -16.56 15.32 -17.51
C VAL A 36 -15.73 14.76 -18.66
N GLU A 37 -14.42 14.66 -18.46
CA GLU A 37 -13.51 13.94 -19.34
C GLU A 37 -12.74 12.89 -18.54
N GLU A 38 -13.07 11.62 -18.78
CA GLU A 38 -12.71 10.54 -17.87
C GLU A 38 -11.22 10.25 -17.79
N ILE A 39 -10.79 9.91 -16.57
CA ILE A 39 -9.64 9.04 -16.34
C ILE A 39 -10.08 7.64 -16.73
N SER A 40 -9.35 6.97 -17.63
CA SER A 40 -9.73 5.65 -18.16
C SER A 40 -9.16 4.52 -17.31
N THR A 41 -7.87 4.58 -16.96
CA THR A 41 -7.24 3.59 -16.08
C THR A 41 -6.23 4.22 -15.13
N VAL A 42 -6.13 3.65 -13.93
CA VAL A 42 -5.08 3.92 -12.95
C VAL A 42 -4.42 2.60 -12.60
N SER A 43 -3.11 2.47 -12.82
CA SER A 43 -2.32 1.33 -12.34
C SER A 43 -1.31 1.80 -11.30
N PHE A 44 -1.31 1.16 -10.13
CA PHE A 44 -0.41 1.48 -9.04
C PHE A 44 -0.11 0.26 -8.19
N ALA A 45 1.17 0.02 -7.91
CA ALA A 45 1.67 -1.13 -7.13
C ALA A 45 1.06 -2.50 -7.54
N GLY A 46 0.91 -2.73 -8.84
CA GLY A 46 0.38 -3.99 -9.39
C GLY A 46 -1.15 -4.11 -9.41
N ILE A 47 -1.88 -3.15 -8.85
CA ILE A 47 -3.34 -3.04 -8.97
C ILE A 47 -3.69 -2.18 -10.19
N SER A 48 -4.78 -2.52 -10.87
CA SER A 48 -5.32 -1.76 -12.00
C SER A 48 -6.79 -1.44 -11.75
N ILE A 49 -7.13 -0.15 -11.79
CA ILE A 49 -8.47 0.40 -11.62
C ILE A 49 -8.92 0.88 -12.99
N THR A 50 -9.99 0.28 -13.50
CA THR A 50 -10.63 0.72 -14.75
C THR A 50 -11.83 1.60 -14.44
N ASN A 51 -12.04 2.63 -15.26
CA ASN A 51 -13.17 3.51 -15.15
C ASN A 51 -13.85 3.69 -16.51
N THR A 52 -15.17 3.52 -16.52
CA THR A 52 -16.04 3.69 -17.67
C THR A 52 -17.11 4.75 -17.42
N GLU A 53 -17.12 5.37 -16.22
CA GLU A 53 -18.08 6.40 -15.85
C GLU A 53 -17.62 7.76 -16.42
N SER A 54 -18.40 8.30 -17.35
CA SER A 54 -18.13 9.56 -18.04
C SER A 54 -19.09 10.69 -17.67
N SER A 55 -19.86 10.52 -16.60
CA SER A 55 -20.87 11.50 -16.15
C SER A 55 -20.60 12.12 -14.79
N SER A 56 -19.86 11.44 -13.91
CA SER A 56 -19.55 11.92 -12.57
C SER A 56 -18.18 12.60 -12.54
N ILE A 57 -18.10 13.77 -11.93
CA ILE A 57 -16.84 14.53 -11.83
C ILE A 57 -15.85 13.90 -10.86
N LEU A 58 -16.35 13.24 -9.80
CA LEU A 58 -15.55 12.51 -8.82
C LEU A 58 -15.96 11.05 -8.80
N ILE A 59 -15.01 10.17 -9.09
CA ILE A 59 -15.18 8.73 -9.10
C ILE A 59 -14.70 8.14 -7.77
N ASP A 60 -15.61 7.54 -7.03
CA ASP A 60 -15.29 6.81 -5.81
C ASP A 60 -14.86 5.35 -6.15
N ARG A 61 -13.61 5.02 -5.81
CA ARG A 61 -13.03 3.67 -5.83
C ARG A 61 -12.36 3.33 -4.50
N THR A 62 -12.82 3.90 -3.41
CA THR A 62 -12.21 3.75 -2.07
C THR A 62 -12.32 2.35 -1.48
N ALA A 63 -13.25 1.54 -1.98
CA ALA A 63 -13.30 0.10 -1.71
C ALA A 63 -12.11 -0.67 -2.33
N THR A 64 -11.37 -0.06 -3.27
CA THR A 64 -10.14 -0.64 -3.82
C THR A 64 -8.96 -0.19 -2.98
N ILE A 65 -8.26 -1.17 -2.39
CA ILE A 65 -7.13 -0.95 -1.50
C ILE A 65 -5.83 -1.35 -2.21
N VAL A 66 -4.87 -0.45 -2.25
CA VAL A 66 -3.51 -0.68 -2.77
C VAL A 66 -2.53 -0.71 -1.59
N ASN A 67 -1.82 -1.83 -1.42
CA ASN A 67 -0.88 -1.99 -0.31
C ASN A 67 0.48 -1.43 -0.67
N LEU A 68 1.02 -0.57 0.20
CA LEU A 68 2.33 0.06 0.04
C LEU A 68 3.16 -0.09 1.32
N ALA A 69 4.47 0.01 1.16
CA ALA A 69 5.42 0.02 2.26
C ALA A 69 6.21 1.33 2.31
N PRO A 70 6.49 1.88 3.50
CA PRO A 70 7.39 3.03 3.64
C PRO A 70 8.78 2.75 3.05
N ASP A 71 9.42 3.79 2.49
CA ASP A 71 10.73 3.74 1.82
C ASP A 71 10.78 2.95 0.50
N GLU A 72 9.68 2.31 0.10
CA GLU A 72 9.57 1.65 -1.20
C GLU A 72 9.10 2.63 -2.28
N THR A 73 9.46 2.34 -3.53
CA THR A 73 9.10 3.15 -4.70
C THR A 73 8.19 2.37 -5.64
N TYR A 74 7.10 2.99 -6.04
CA TYR A 74 6.08 2.39 -6.91
C TYR A 74 5.79 3.29 -8.11
N SER A 75 5.73 2.72 -9.31
CA SER A 75 5.32 3.44 -10.51
C SER A 75 3.79 3.54 -10.58
N ILE A 76 3.27 4.76 -10.65
CA ILE A 76 1.86 5.02 -10.99
C ILE A 76 1.75 5.31 -12.49
N VAL A 77 0.77 4.69 -13.15
CA VAL A 77 0.51 4.84 -14.59
C VAL A 77 -0.95 5.22 -14.80
N ILE A 78 -1.20 6.29 -15.53
CA ILE A 78 -2.56 6.81 -15.77
C ILE A 78 -2.82 6.91 -17.27
N THR A 79 -3.99 6.44 -17.71
CA THR A 79 -4.54 6.71 -19.06
C THR A 79 -5.85 7.47 -18.96
N GLY A 80 -6.20 8.20 -20.00
CA GLY A 80 -7.42 9.01 -20.05
C GLY A 80 -7.71 9.47 -21.47
N ASN A 81 -8.95 9.88 -21.70
CA ASN A 81 -9.41 10.41 -22.98
C ASN A 81 -9.37 11.95 -22.95
N THR A 82 -8.68 12.58 -23.89
CA THR A 82 -8.58 14.05 -24.01
C THR A 82 -9.63 14.62 -24.97
N TYR A 83 -10.51 13.78 -25.55
CA TYR A 83 -11.59 14.21 -26.44
C TYR A 83 -11.14 15.05 -27.66
N GLY A 84 -9.94 14.75 -28.15
CA GLY A 84 -9.33 15.42 -29.29
C GLY A 84 -7.85 15.70 -29.04
N ALA A 85 -7.28 16.53 -29.92
CA ALA A 85 -5.90 17.01 -29.83
C ALA A 85 -5.77 18.10 -28.76
N TYR A 86 -6.05 17.73 -27.52
CA TYR A 86 -5.98 18.55 -26.32
C TYR A 86 -5.05 17.91 -25.31
N ASP A 87 -4.61 18.71 -24.34
CA ASP A 87 -3.78 18.25 -23.23
C ASP A 87 -4.59 18.24 -21.94
N SER A 88 -4.22 17.35 -21.02
CA SER A 88 -4.76 17.32 -19.66
C SER A 88 -3.62 17.10 -18.67
N ASN A 89 -3.53 17.98 -17.67
CA ASN A 89 -2.61 17.82 -16.56
C ASN A 89 -3.12 16.73 -15.62
N ILE A 90 -2.23 15.83 -15.22
CA ILE A 90 -2.51 14.74 -14.30
C ILE A 90 -1.74 14.97 -13.01
N VAL A 91 -2.48 15.00 -11.90
CA VAL A 91 -1.91 15.20 -10.57
C VAL A 91 -2.43 14.13 -9.63
N ALA A 92 -1.55 13.56 -8.82
CA ALA A 92 -1.91 12.70 -7.71
C ALA A 92 -1.70 13.46 -6.39
N PHE A 93 -2.65 13.31 -5.48
CA PHE A 93 -2.64 13.86 -4.13
C PHE A 93 -2.72 12.70 -3.14
N ILE A 94 -1.78 12.59 -2.21
CA ILE A 94 -1.70 11.48 -1.27
C ILE A 94 -1.54 12.00 0.15
N ASP A 95 -2.54 11.76 1.00
CA ASP A 95 -2.54 12.18 2.41
C ASP A 95 -1.64 11.26 3.26
N TRP A 96 -0.33 11.36 3.10
CA TRP A 96 0.63 10.52 3.81
C TRP A 96 0.55 10.68 5.33
N ASN A 97 0.14 11.86 5.79
CA ASN A 97 0.10 12.19 7.20
C ASN A 97 -1.27 11.96 7.86
N GLN A 98 -2.27 11.52 7.08
CA GLN A 98 -3.64 11.20 7.50
C GLN A 98 -4.34 12.34 8.24
N ASN A 99 -4.22 13.58 7.74
CA ASN A 99 -4.86 14.77 8.34
C ASN A 99 -6.10 15.28 7.58
N ASP A 100 -6.57 14.54 6.59
CA ASP A 100 -7.69 14.89 5.70
C ASP A 100 -7.42 16.09 4.77
N ILE A 101 -6.15 16.51 4.62
CA ILE A 101 -5.68 17.53 3.68
C ILE A 101 -4.90 16.82 2.57
N LEU A 102 -5.09 17.23 1.31
CA LEU A 102 -4.53 16.53 0.15
C LEU A 102 -3.41 17.32 -0.53
N ASP A 103 -3.29 18.62 -0.23
CA ASP A 103 -2.34 19.55 -0.86
C ASP A 103 -1.23 20.01 0.10
N ASP A 104 -0.94 19.22 1.14
CA ASP A 104 0.23 19.47 1.99
C ASP A 104 1.54 19.32 1.21
N ALA A 105 2.59 19.97 1.73
CA ALA A 105 3.92 19.88 1.15
C ALA A 105 4.42 18.42 1.17
N GLY A 106 4.72 17.87 -0.01
CA GLY A 106 5.17 16.48 -0.16
C GLY A 106 4.04 15.50 -0.49
N GLU A 107 2.80 15.96 -0.58
CA GLU A 107 1.62 15.13 -0.87
C GLU A 107 1.08 15.33 -2.30
N VAL A 108 1.64 16.29 -3.03
CA VAL A 108 1.24 16.66 -4.39
C VAL A 108 2.27 16.17 -5.41
N TYR A 109 1.81 15.39 -6.39
CA TYR A 109 2.63 14.81 -7.44
C TYR A 109 2.07 15.16 -8.82
N GLU A 110 2.74 16.05 -9.55
CA GLU A 110 2.39 16.36 -10.94
C GLU A 110 2.98 15.29 -11.87
N LEU A 111 2.15 14.35 -12.33
CA LEU A 111 2.56 13.21 -13.16
C LEU A 111 2.90 13.62 -14.59
N GLY A 112 2.34 14.72 -15.07
CA GLY A 112 2.60 15.28 -16.39
C GLY A 112 1.33 15.44 -17.24
N LEU A 113 1.54 15.65 -18.55
CA LEU A 113 0.47 15.90 -19.52
C LEU A 113 0.09 14.62 -20.26
N LEU A 114 -1.21 14.29 -20.26
CA LEU A 114 -1.82 13.39 -21.25
C LEU A 114 -2.21 14.22 -22.48
N SER A 115 -1.83 13.78 -23.67
CA SER A 115 -2.00 14.53 -24.92
C SER A 115 -2.54 13.65 -26.03
N ASP A 116 -3.53 14.15 -26.79
CA ASP A 116 -4.08 13.54 -28.01
C ASP A 116 -4.34 12.03 -27.89
N THR A 117 -5.14 11.67 -26.89
CA THR A 117 -5.40 10.28 -26.50
C THR A 117 -6.89 10.00 -26.38
N ASN A 118 -7.32 8.81 -26.81
CA ASN A 118 -8.68 8.30 -26.60
C ASN A 118 -8.80 7.41 -25.35
N GLY A 119 -7.72 7.26 -24.57
CA GLY A 119 -7.66 6.47 -23.34
C GLY A 119 -7.45 4.97 -23.54
N THR A 120 -7.48 4.49 -24.79
CA THR A 120 -7.33 3.06 -25.16
C THR A 120 -6.21 2.79 -26.17
N ASP A 121 -5.54 3.83 -26.65
CA ASP A 121 -4.45 3.80 -27.63
C ASP A 121 -3.07 3.50 -27.03
N GLY A 122 -2.99 3.35 -25.71
CA GLY A 122 -1.76 3.05 -24.98
C GLY A 122 -0.94 4.28 -24.57
N VAL A 123 -1.44 5.50 -24.84
CA VAL A 123 -0.84 6.73 -24.32
C VAL A 123 -1.11 6.82 -22.81
N SER A 124 -0.04 7.06 -22.04
CA SER A 124 -0.10 7.17 -20.59
C SER A 124 0.86 8.23 -20.07
N VAL A 125 0.60 8.72 -18.85
CA VAL A 125 1.61 9.36 -18.01
C VAL A 125 2.08 8.39 -16.94
N THR A 126 3.32 8.52 -16.52
CA THR A 126 3.93 7.64 -15.52
C THR A 126 4.85 8.43 -14.61
N LEU A 127 4.78 8.15 -13.32
CA LEU A 127 5.67 8.71 -12.31
C LEU A 127 6.04 7.65 -11.28
N ASP A 128 7.30 7.65 -10.84
CA ASP A 128 7.73 6.86 -9.70
C ASP A 128 7.48 7.66 -8.41
N ILE A 129 6.71 7.07 -7.50
CA ILE A 129 6.39 7.66 -6.19
C ILE A 129 7.07 6.83 -5.11
N THR A 130 7.98 7.46 -4.37
CA THR A 130 8.57 6.88 -3.16
C THR A 130 7.69 7.22 -1.96
N VAL A 131 7.31 6.19 -1.19
CA VAL A 131 6.51 6.37 0.04
C VAL A 131 7.40 7.00 1.12
N PRO A 132 7.01 8.13 1.73
CA PRO A 132 7.79 8.76 2.78
C PRO A 132 8.04 7.83 3.98
N THR A 133 9.25 7.87 4.54
CA THR A 133 9.61 7.06 5.71
C THR A 133 8.82 7.40 6.98
N ASP A 134 8.26 8.61 7.03
CA ASP A 134 7.43 9.15 8.11
C ASP A 134 5.93 9.14 7.80
N ALA A 135 5.50 8.49 6.70
CA ALA A 135 4.10 8.28 6.40
C ALA A 135 3.40 7.50 7.54
N VAL A 136 2.20 7.93 7.89
CA VAL A 136 1.41 7.30 8.95
C VAL A 136 0.88 5.95 8.44
N LEU A 137 1.13 4.88 9.21
CA LEU A 137 0.67 3.54 8.86
C LEU A 137 -0.87 3.44 8.92
N GLY A 138 -1.44 2.52 8.14
CA GLY A 138 -2.88 2.32 8.00
C GLY A 138 -3.42 2.84 6.69
N GLU A 139 -4.75 2.95 6.61
CA GLU A 139 -5.44 3.39 5.39
C GLU A 139 -5.38 4.90 5.23
N THR A 140 -5.05 5.36 4.02
CA THR A 140 -5.11 6.76 3.62
C THR A 140 -5.68 6.94 2.20
N ARG A 141 -6.04 8.16 1.85
CA ARG A 141 -6.59 8.54 0.56
C ARG A 141 -5.49 8.89 -0.44
N ILE A 142 -5.71 8.45 -1.67
CA ILE A 142 -5.15 9.08 -2.86
C ILE A 142 -6.27 9.60 -3.75
N ARG A 143 -6.09 10.81 -4.27
CA ARG A 143 -6.94 11.41 -5.30
C ARG A 143 -6.12 11.69 -6.54
N ILE A 144 -6.62 11.29 -7.70
CA ILE A 144 -6.06 11.65 -9.00
C ILE A 144 -6.97 12.67 -9.65
N THR A 145 -6.43 13.79 -10.13
CA THR A 145 -7.18 14.74 -10.96
C THR A 145 -6.63 14.74 -12.38
N LYS A 146 -7.53 14.75 -13.36
CA LYS A 146 -7.27 15.07 -14.75
C LYS A 146 -7.96 16.39 -15.07
N THR A 147 -7.19 17.39 -15.49
CA THR A 147 -7.70 18.74 -15.76
C THR A 147 -7.19 19.24 -17.10
N TYR A 148 -8.09 19.66 -17.99
CA TYR A 148 -7.75 20.22 -19.28
C TYR A 148 -6.77 21.39 -19.18
N THR A 149 -5.84 21.45 -20.13
CA THR A 149 -4.94 22.57 -20.34
C THR A 149 -4.56 22.68 -21.82
N ASP A 150 -4.20 23.89 -22.25
CA ASP A 150 -3.54 24.12 -23.55
C ASP A 150 -2.11 24.66 -23.36
N GLN A 151 -1.54 24.46 -22.16
CA GLN A 151 -0.18 24.88 -21.85
C GLN A 151 0.81 24.15 -22.76
N GLY A 152 1.55 24.92 -23.55
CA GLY A 152 2.49 24.37 -24.53
C GLY A 152 1.99 24.42 -25.98
N THR A 153 0.76 24.89 -26.20
CA THR A 153 0.24 25.23 -27.52
C THR A 153 0.61 26.66 -27.93
N ASP A 154 0.29 27.03 -29.19
CA ASP A 154 0.48 28.41 -29.70
C ASP A 154 -0.56 29.42 -29.13
N ILE A 155 -1.49 28.97 -28.30
CA ILE A 155 -2.48 29.84 -27.64
C ILE A 155 -1.77 30.72 -26.61
N ASN A 156 -1.99 32.04 -26.70
CA ASN A 156 -1.33 33.01 -25.83
C ASN A 156 -2.29 34.15 -25.43
N PRO A 157 -2.55 34.36 -24.12
CA PRO A 157 -2.14 33.52 -23.00
C PRO A 157 -2.79 32.12 -23.00
N PRO A 158 -2.09 31.06 -22.55
CA PRO A 158 -2.66 29.72 -22.45
C PRO A 158 -3.65 29.61 -21.27
N SER A 159 -4.52 28.63 -21.36
CA SER A 159 -5.35 28.07 -20.31
C SER A 159 -4.56 27.02 -19.50
N THR A 160 -4.04 27.42 -18.34
CA THR A 160 -3.21 26.56 -17.47
C THR A 160 -4.06 25.85 -16.43
N ALA A 161 -3.97 24.52 -16.33
CA ALA A 161 -4.60 23.77 -15.26
C ALA A 161 -4.12 24.26 -13.88
N ILE A 162 -5.05 24.37 -12.92
CA ILE A 162 -4.72 24.71 -11.54
C ILE A 162 -4.65 23.40 -10.76
N VAL A 163 -3.56 23.22 -10.02
CA VAL A 163 -3.37 22.09 -9.10
C VAL A 163 -4.27 22.32 -7.89
N ASP A 164 -5.36 21.56 -7.80
CA ASP A 164 -6.35 21.66 -6.73
C ASP A 164 -7.03 20.31 -6.50
N PRO A 165 -6.89 19.68 -5.31
CA PRO A 165 -7.53 18.40 -5.03
C PRO A 165 -9.06 18.51 -4.92
N CYS A 166 -9.59 19.71 -4.75
CA CYS A 166 -10.99 20.01 -4.48
C CYS A 166 -11.71 20.62 -5.69
N GLY A 167 -11.07 20.67 -6.86
CA GLY A 167 -11.68 21.26 -8.04
C GLY A 167 -10.99 20.88 -9.35
N ILE A 168 -11.81 20.66 -10.38
CA ILE A 168 -11.33 20.60 -11.76
C ILE A 168 -11.39 22.01 -12.33
N VAL A 169 -10.27 22.73 -12.21
CA VAL A 169 -10.20 24.18 -12.47
C VAL A 169 -8.95 24.58 -13.23
N PHE A 170 -9.04 25.66 -13.99
CA PHE A 170 -7.94 26.20 -14.80
C PHE A 170 -7.97 27.73 -14.83
N ASN A 171 -6.85 28.35 -15.22
CA ASN A 171 -6.79 29.78 -15.51
C ASN A 171 -7.06 30.00 -17.00
N ALA A 172 -8.32 30.16 -17.40
CA ALA A 172 -8.71 30.32 -18.81
C ALA A 172 -8.00 31.53 -19.43
N PHE A 173 -7.22 31.30 -20.49
CA PHE A 173 -6.44 32.34 -21.17
C PHE A 173 -5.69 33.27 -20.20
N GLY A 174 -5.08 32.71 -19.14
CA GLY A 174 -4.29 33.45 -18.16
C GLY A 174 -5.01 34.57 -17.40
N VAL A 175 -6.34 34.62 -17.41
CA VAL A 175 -7.09 35.74 -16.79
C VAL A 175 -7.54 35.41 -15.37
N GLU A 176 -8.32 34.34 -15.19
CA GLU A 176 -8.92 33.99 -13.89
C GLU A 176 -9.22 32.50 -13.76
N ARG A 177 -9.35 32.06 -12.50
CA ARG A 177 -9.75 30.69 -12.13
C ARG A 177 -11.19 30.42 -12.56
N GLN A 178 -11.39 29.38 -13.35
CA GLN A 178 -12.69 28.92 -13.82
C GLN A 178 -12.78 27.40 -13.71
N GLU A 179 -13.99 26.85 -13.75
CA GLU A 179 -14.23 25.41 -13.92
C GLU A 179 -13.63 24.94 -15.25
N SER A 180 -13.22 23.68 -15.32
CA SER A 180 -12.56 23.12 -16.51
C SER A 180 -13.15 21.76 -16.89
N PHE A 181 -12.71 21.23 -18.02
CA PHE A 181 -12.97 19.85 -18.43
C PHE A 181 -12.05 18.89 -17.68
N GLY A 182 -12.56 17.74 -17.26
CA GLY A 182 -11.77 16.78 -16.50
C GLY A 182 -12.56 15.83 -15.61
N GLN A 183 -11.86 15.14 -14.71
CA GLN A 183 -12.42 14.21 -13.74
C GLN A 183 -11.42 13.97 -12.60
N ALA A 184 -11.92 13.63 -11.42
CA ALA A 184 -11.13 13.10 -10.33
C ALA A 184 -11.50 11.65 -9.99
N LEU A 185 -10.56 10.89 -9.43
CA LEU A 185 -10.75 9.52 -9.00
C LEU A 185 -10.05 9.27 -7.67
N ASP A 186 -10.79 8.74 -6.70
CA ASP A 186 -10.33 8.43 -5.35
C ASP A 186 -10.19 6.93 -5.14
N PHE A 187 -9.09 6.49 -4.52
CA PHE A 187 -8.97 5.12 -4.01
C PHE A 187 -8.15 5.09 -2.71
N THR A 188 -8.07 3.91 -2.09
CA THR A 188 -7.44 3.75 -0.77
C THR A 188 -6.05 3.17 -0.91
N LEU A 189 -5.08 3.76 -0.20
CA LEU A 189 -3.78 3.17 0.05
C LEU A 189 -3.77 2.57 1.45
N ASN A 190 -3.18 1.40 1.63
CA ASN A 190 -2.92 0.82 2.95
C ASN A 190 -1.42 0.72 3.18
N LEU A 191 -0.93 1.51 4.13
CA LEU A 191 0.48 1.59 4.51
C LEU A 191 0.77 0.59 5.62
N ALA A 192 1.58 -0.41 5.30
CA ALA A 192 2.05 -1.37 6.28
C ALA A 192 3.56 -1.57 6.12
N THR A 193 4.24 -1.79 7.24
CA THR A 193 5.64 -2.23 7.19
C THR A 193 5.70 -3.60 6.52
N LEU A 194 6.61 -3.80 5.57
CA LEU A 194 6.94 -5.14 5.09
C LEU A 194 7.53 -5.92 6.27
N SER A 195 6.73 -6.82 6.83
CA SER A 195 7.24 -7.82 7.77
C SER A 195 7.66 -9.04 6.96
N VAL A 196 8.88 -9.51 7.18
CA VAL A 196 9.19 -10.91 6.94
C VAL A 196 8.50 -11.68 8.07
N ASP A 197 7.79 -12.77 7.76
CA ASP A 197 7.34 -13.67 8.82
C ASP A 197 8.58 -14.19 9.55
N GLU A 198 8.76 -13.78 10.81
CA GLU A 198 9.91 -14.19 11.59
C GLU A 198 9.68 -15.62 12.11
N PHE A 199 10.72 -16.47 12.08
CA PHE A 199 10.63 -17.82 12.63
C PHE A 199 10.33 -17.77 14.14
N GLU A 200 9.12 -18.18 14.54
CA GLU A 200 8.66 -18.04 15.92
C GLU A 200 9.12 -19.21 16.79
N LEU A 201 10.20 -19.02 17.53
CA LEU A 201 10.73 -20.04 18.44
C LEU A 201 9.72 -20.54 19.48
N ASN A 202 8.83 -19.67 19.94
CA ASN A 202 7.82 -20.02 20.94
C ASN A 202 6.74 -20.96 20.38
N ALA A 203 6.61 -21.04 19.06
CA ALA A 203 5.69 -21.93 18.37
C ALA A 203 6.31 -23.29 18.01
N LEU A 204 7.62 -23.48 18.27
CA LEU A 204 8.33 -24.73 18.03
C LEU A 204 8.32 -25.62 19.28
N ALA A 205 7.67 -26.78 19.18
CA ALA A 205 7.71 -27.82 20.21
C ALA A 205 8.52 -29.02 19.72
N VAL A 206 9.52 -29.42 20.52
CA VAL A 206 10.42 -30.54 20.21
C VAL A 206 10.45 -31.50 21.40
N TYR A 207 10.02 -32.73 21.19
CA TYR A 207 9.90 -33.70 22.28
C TYR A 207 9.95 -35.18 21.83
N PRO A 208 10.38 -36.09 22.71
CA PRO A 208 11.07 -35.80 23.98
C PRO A 208 12.49 -35.27 23.71
N ASN A 209 13.04 -34.50 24.64
CA ASN A 209 14.45 -34.12 24.67
C ASN A 209 14.93 -34.21 26.13
N PRO A 210 15.74 -35.23 26.52
CA PRO A 210 16.42 -36.20 25.67
C PRO A 210 15.50 -37.20 24.93
N ALA A 211 15.93 -37.64 23.74
CA ALA A 211 15.21 -38.58 22.89
C ALA A 211 15.91 -39.95 22.81
N GLN A 212 15.13 -41.03 22.72
CA GLN A 212 15.67 -42.38 22.46
C GLN A 212 15.53 -42.73 20.98
N ASP A 213 14.40 -43.26 20.53
CA ASP A 213 14.28 -43.72 19.13
C ASP A 213 13.59 -42.72 18.23
N VAL A 214 12.74 -41.86 18.80
CA VAL A 214 11.88 -40.95 18.05
C VAL A 214 11.97 -39.54 18.60
N LEU A 215 12.13 -38.57 17.70
CA LEU A 215 11.99 -37.14 17.97
C LEU A 215 10.76 -36.61 17.24
N ASN A 216 9.84 -35.98 17.98
CA ASN A 216 8.70 -35.28 17.41
C ASN A 216 8.99 -33.78 17.37
N ILE A 217 8.56 -33.15 16.29
CA ILE A 217 8.70 -31.72 16.04
C ILE A 217 7.35 -31.20 15.57
N ASP A 218 6.79 -30.24 16.30
CA ASP A 218 5.58 -29.52 15.95
C ASP A 218 5.92 -28.03 15.80
N TYR A 219 5.40 -27.40 14.75
CA TYR A 219 5.57 -25.98 14.48
C TYR A 219 4.24 -25.34 14.05
N LYS A 220 4.12 -24.00 14.16
CA LYS A 220 2.88 -23.30 13.75
C LYS A 220 2.59 -23.39 12.25
N SER A 221 3.63 -23.53 11.43
CA SER A 221 3.55 -23.49 9.97
C SER A 221 4.16 -24.74 9.34
N GLU A 222 4.01 -24.85 8.02
CA GLU A 222 4.54 -25.97 7.26
C GLU A 222 6.08 -25.99 7.25
N LEU A 223 6.66 -27.11 7.69
CA LEU A 223 8.09 -27.35 7.58
C LEU A 223 8.41 -27.88 6.19
N THR A 224 9.42 -27.29 5.54
CA THR A 224 9.94 -27.71 4.24
C THR A 224 11.03 -28.77 4.39
N GLY A 225 11.66 -28.86 5.57
CA GLY A 225 12.60 -29.93 5.86
C GLY A 225 13.26 -29.87 7.23
N VAL A 226 14.03 -30.93 7.51
CA VAL A 226 14.87 -31.05 8.69
C VAL A 226 16.19 -31.73 8.31
N LYS A 227 17.26 -31.26 8.92
CA LYS A 227 18.58 -31.89 8.87
C LYS A 227 19.12 -32.05 10.28
N ILE A 228 19.82 -33.16 10.54
CA ILE A 228 20.48 -33.39 11.82
C ILE A 228 21.99 -33.52 11.56
N TYR A 229 22.76 -32.80 12.36
CA TYR A 229 24.22 -32.78 12.33
C TYR A 229 24.79 -33.26 13.66
N ASN A 230 25.89 -34.00 13.60
CA ASN A 230 26.71 -34.26 14.80
C ASN A 230 27.56 -33.03 15.15
N LEU A 231 28.28 -33.06 16.29
CA LEU A 231 29.13 -31.95 16.73
C LEU A 231 30.32 -31.65 15.82
N LEU A 232 30.66 -32.56 14.89
CA LEU A 232 31.68 -32.33 13.87
C LEU A 232 31.11 -31.68 12.60
N GLY A 233 29.81 -31.36 12.59
CA GLY A 233 29.12 -30.78 11.44
C GLY A 233 28.77 -31.78 10.34
N GLN A 234 28.92 -33.09 10.58
CA GLN A 234 28.54 -34.10 9.60
C GLN A 234 27.02 -34.31 9.62
N GLU A 235 26.40 -34.26 8.44
CA GLU A 235 24.98 -34.57 8.24
C GLU A 235 24.74 -36.06 8.49
N VAL A 236 23.87 -36.37 9.45
CA VAL A 236 23.51 -37.74 9.82
C VAL A 236 22.06 -38.09 9.47
N LEU A 237 21.22 -37.07 9.23
CA LEU A 237 19.84 -37.24 8.76
C LEU A 237 19.42 -36.02 7.94
N ASN A 238 18.64 -36.26 6.88
CA ASN A 238 18.06 -35.22 6.03
C ASN A 238 16.70 -35.69 5.50
N ARG A 239 15.67 -34.88 5.73
CA ARG A 239 14.30 -35.15 5.32
C ARG A 239 13.65 -33.87 4.84
N THR A 240 13.02 -33.92 3.67
CA THR A 240 12.09 -32.89 3.22
C THR A 240 10.73 -33.13 3.84
N ALA A 241 9.95 -32.07 4.03
CA ALA A 241 8.59 -32.13 4.52
C ALA A 241 7.68 -31.14 3.81
N ALA A 242 6.39 -31.37 4.02
CA ALA A 242 5.29 -30.48 3.67
C ALA A 242 4.23 -30.66 4.77
N THR A 243 4.64 -30.48 6.04
CA THR A 243 3.81 -30.73 7.22
C THR A 243 4.25 -29.85 8.38
N SER A 244 3.31 -29.42 9.22
CA SER A 244 3.58 -28.70 10.47
C SER A 244 3.97 -29.61 11.63
N GLN A 245 3.77 -30.92 11.48
CA GLN A 245 4.13 -31.94 12.47
C GLN A 245 4.99 -33.03 11.83
N MET A 246 6.09 -33.39 12.48
CA MET A 246 7.06 -34.35 11.97
C MET A 246 7.51 -35.32 13.05
N LYS A 247 7.58 -36.59 12.67
CA LYS A 247 8.12 -37.67 13.49
C LYS A 247 9.40 -38.21 12.85
N LEU A 248 10.52 -38.08 13.54
CA LEU A 248 11.83 -38.52 13.07
C LEU A 248 12.27 -39.77 13.81
N ASP A 249 12.60 -40.81 13.05
CA ASP A 249 13.29 -41.99 13.58
C ASP A 249 14.79 -41.69 13.65
N ILE A 250 15.32 -41.69 14.87
CA ILE A 250 16.72 -41.45 15.21
C ILE A 250 17.35 -42.66 15.94
N SER A 251 16.69 -43.82 15.92
CA SER A 251 17.16 -45.05 16.57
C SER A 251 18.54 -45.50 16.09
N GLY A 252 18.88 -45.20 14.83
CA GLY A 252 20.19 -45.49 14.24
C GLY A 252 21.32 -44.54 14.65
N LEU A 253 21.03 -43.47 15.41
CA LEU A 253 22.04 -42.53 15.88
C LEU A 253 22.64 -42.98 17.22
N THR A 254 23.95 -42.78 17.39
CA THR A 254 24.64 -43.03 18.66
C THR A 254 24.21 -42.04 19.73
N SER A 255 24.26 -42.43 21.00
CA SER A 255 24.02 -41.53 22.13
C SER A 255 24.97 -40.33 22.08
N GLY A 256 24.45 -39.12 22.23
CA GLY A 256 25.22 -37.89 22.08
C GLY A 256 24.39 -36.65 21.82
N VAL A 257 25.08 -35.54 21.56
CA VAL A 257 24.46 -34.24 21.27
C VAL A 257 24.45 -34.00 19.76
N TYR A 258 23.31 -33.52 19.26
CA TYR A 258 23.09 -33.21 17.85
C TYR A 258 22.55 -31.78 17.68
N ILE A 259 22.83 -31.18 16.52
CA ILE A 259 22.21 -29.94 16.06
C ILE A 259 21.17 -30.29 15.01
N VAL A 260 19.92 -29.94 15.28
CA VAL A 260 18.81 -30.10 14.36
C VAL A 260 18.56 -28.76 13.70
N LYS A 261 18.59 -28.74 12.37
CA LYS A 261 18.26 -27.59 11.53
C LYS A 261 16.90 -27.83 10.89
N LEU A 262 15.92 -27.01 11.24
CA LEU A 262 14.61 -26.96 10.61
C LEU A 262 14.60 -25.92 9.50
N SER A 263 13.86 -26.22 8.45
CA SER A 263 13.58 -25.32 7.33
C SER A 263 12.06 -25.20 7.22
N ALA A 264 11.57 -23.97 7.10
CA ALA A 264 10.19 -23.61 6.83
C ALA A 264 10.18 -22.53 5.72
N GLU A 265 9.00 -22.08 5.29
CA GLU A 265 8.89 -20.98 4.31
C GLU A 265 9.43 -19.67 4.91
N GLU A 266 9.22 -19.47 6.21
CA GLU A 266 9.67 -18.29 6.97
C GLU A 266 11.19 -18.26 7.19
N GLY A 267 11.91 -19.37 6.93
CA GLY A 267 13.37 -19.45 7.06
C GLY A 267 13.88 -20.72 7.73
N GLU A 268 15.13 -20.68 8.19
CA GLU A 268 15.80 -21.83 8.81
C GLU A 268 16.18 -21.55 10.27
N HIS A 269 15.97 -22.52 11.15
CA HIS A 269 16.35 -22.42 12.55
C HIS A 269 17.11 -23.66 13.05
N SER A 270 18.07 -23.48 13.95
CA SER A 270 18.87 -24.58 14.51
C SER A 270 18.77 -24.66 16.02
N PHE A 271 18.53 -25.85 16.55
CA PHE A 271 18.48 -26.12 17.99
C PHE A 271 19.20 -27.41 18.35
N ARG A 272 19.47 -27.59 19.64
CA ARG A 272 20.24 -28.72 20.17
C ARG A 272 19.31 -29.80 20.72
N VAL A 273 19.57 -31.06 20.36
CA VAL A 273 18.87 -32.24 20.89
C VAL A 273 19.88 -33.21 21.51
N VAL A 274 19.48 -33.88 22.58
CA VAL A 274 20.25 -34.94 23.23
C VAL A 274 19.63 -36.29 22.88
N LYS A 275 20.43 -37.21 22.33
CA LYS A 275 20.09 -38.62 22.06
C LYS A 275 20.67 -39.50 23.16
N GLU A 276 19.85 -40.38 23.74
CA GLU A 276 20.24 -41.39 24.72
C GLU A 276 20.33 -42.78 24.12
#